data_AF-C6PSB0-F1
#
_entry.id   AF-C6PSB0-F1
#
_cell.length_a   1.000
_cell.length_b   1.000
_cell.length_c   1.000
_cell.angle_alpha   90.00
_cell.angle_beta   90.00
_cell.angle_gamma   90.00
#
_symmetry.space_group_name_H-M   'P 1'
#
loop_
_entity.id
_entity.type
_entity.pdbx_description
1 polymer ?
#
loop_
_entity_poly.entity_id
_entity_poly.type
_entity_poly.pdbx_seq_one_letter_code
_entity_poly.pdbx_strand_id
1 'polypeptide(L)'
;MDGCVTQHFDFPIGVSTVGKLVTPALGKDLILATTTGTTSTNRVEGMIKNAISGIAVAKSVGIKEPTVGILNVDGARTVERSLKELQESGYDIKFAESLRADGGAVMRGNDILAGTPDVMVCDSLTGNLMIKIFSSFTTGGNYETLGYGYGPGIGENYDKLINIVSRASGAPLICEALRYCATCAKNDVLIKASTEFKLANTSGLKDIIDKLLAKDKQVVSEKVQIPPKKVVTFAIPGIDILDLDDACKALWREDIYSESGMGCTGPVILVNEQDGDKSIEVLKKTGYK
;
A
#
# COMPACT_ATOMS: atom_id res chain seq x y z
N MET A 1 -17.88 -17.50 20.67
CA MET A 1 -16.62 -17.84 19.98
C MET A 1 -16.04 -16.51 19.57
N ASP A 2 -14.89 -16.13 20.14
CA ASP A 2 -14.42 -14.73 20.09
C ASP A 2 -13.50 -14.46 18.90
N GLY A 3 -13.09 -15.52 18.19
CA GLY A 3 -12.36 -15.45 16.92
C GLY A 3 -12.14 -16.83 16.33
N CYS A 4 -11.76 -16.89 15.05
CA CYS A 4 -11.47 -18.12 14.32
C CYS A 4 -10.20 -17.96 13.47
N VAL A 5 -9.46 -19.07 13.28
CA VAL A 5 -8.38 -19.19 12.29
C VAL A 5 -8.80 -20.26 11.27
N THR A 6 -8.83 -19.90 10.00
CA THR A 6 -9.29 -20.79 8.91
C THR A 6 -8.39 -20.66 7.68
N GLN A 7 -8.41 -21.67 6.82
CA GLN A 7 -7.67 -21.65 5.55
C GLN A 7 -8.38 -20.85 4.46
N HIS A 8 -9.70 -20.73 4.57
CA HIS A 8 -10.52 -20.06 3.59
C HIS A 8 -11.75 -19.45 4.25
N PHE A 9 -12.08 -18.24 3.82
CA PHE A 9 -13.30 -17.52 4.18
C PHE A 9 -13.54 -16.43 3.14
N ASP A 10 -14.77 -16.30 2.68
CA ASP A 10 -15.16 -15.26 1.73
C ASP A 10 -15.52 -13.98 2.48
N PHE A 11 -14.58 -13.04 2.50
CA PHE A 11 -14.82 -11.71 3.06
C PHE A 11 -15.71 -10.87 2.13
N PRO A 12 -16.67 -10.10 2.68
CA PRO A 12 -17.40 -9.14 1.88
C PRO A 12 -16.48 -8.00 1.40
N ILE A 13 -16.88 -7.31 0.33
CA ILE A 13 -16.21 -6.08 -0.10
C ILE A 13 -16.24 -5.06 1.05
N GLY A 14 -15.13 -4.35 1.25
CA GLY A 14 -14.91 -3.48 2.40
C GLY A 14 -14.11 -4.13 3.52
N VAL A 15 -13.75 -5.42 3.38
CA VAL A 15 -12.97 -6.18 4.35
C VAL A 15 -11.75 -6.79 3.70
N SER A 16 -10.59 -6.52 4.30
CA SER A 16 -9.34 -7.20 3.97
C SER A 16 -8.57 -7.54 5.23
N THR A 17 -7.64 -8.49 5.09
CA THR A 17 -6.88 -9.06 6.20
C THR A 17 -5.59 -8.30 6.47
N VAL A 18 -5.34 -8.01 7.74
CA VAL A 18 -4.14 -7.29 8.18
C VAL A 18 -3.11 -8.29 8.72
N GLY A 19 -2.13 -8.61 7.89
CA GLY A 19 -1.12 -9.62 8.21
C GLY A 19 -0.09 -9.12 9.22
N LYS A 20 0.64 -10.06 9.81
CA LYS A 20 1.81 -9.77 10.63
C LYS A 20 2.94 -10.71 10.25
N LEU A 21 4.10 -10.14 9.94
CA LEU A 21 5.31 -10.88 9.55
C LEU A 21 6.45 -10.59 10.51
N VAL A 22 7.45 -11.46 10.51
CA VAL A 22 8.72 -11.26 11.21
C VAL A 22 9.75 -10.84 10.18
N THR A 23 10.37 -9.68 10.37
CA THR A 23 11.33 -9.13 9.40
C THR A 23 12.63 -9.93 9.43
N PRO A 24 13.19 -10.31 8.26
CA PRO A 24 14.33 -11.22 8.23
C PRO A 24 15.64 -10.58 8.69
N ALA A 25 15.81 -9.26 8.56
CA ALA A 25 17.07 -8.62 8.91
C ALA A 25 17.22 -8.42 10.43
N LEU A 26 16.14 -8.03 11.11
CA LEU A 26 16.19 -7.62 12.52
C LEU A 26 15.24 -8.42 13.44
N GLY A 27 14.47 -9.38 12.90
CA GLY A 27 13.56 -10.21 13.69
C GLY A 27 12.41 -9.42 14.33
N LYS A 28 12.05 -8.25 13.77
CA LYS A 28 10.98 -7.41 14.30
C LYS A 28 9.62 -7.86 13.77
N ASP A 29 8.58 -7.72 14.58
CA ASP A 29 7.21 -7.83 14.08
C ASP A 29 6.89 -6.59 13.21
N LEU A 30 6.29 -6.82 12.05
CA LEU A 30 5.78 -5.79 11.14
C LEU A 30 4.34 -6.13 10.75
N ILE A 31 3.44 -5.16 10.88
CA ILE A 31 2.06 -5.29 10.40
C ILE A 31 1.99 -4.92 8.93
N LEU A 32 1.34 -5.77 8.13
CA LEU A 32 1.18 -5.59 6.70
C LEU A 32 -0.29 -5.31 6.37
N ALA A 33 -0.58 -4.08 5.97
CA ALA A 33 -1.91 -3.57 5.68
C ALA A 33 -2.04 -3.34 4.16
N THR A 34 -2.39 -4.34 3.35
CA THR A 34 -3.18 -5.54 3.65
C THR A 34 -2.61 -6.78 2.96
N THR A 35 -3.15 -8.00 3.19
CA THR A 35 -2.63 -9.25 2.56
C THR A 35 -3.62 -10.03 1.69
N THR A 36 -4.91 -10.07 2.01
CA THR A 36 -5.94 -10.70 1.17
C THR A 36 -7.31 -10.08 1.45
N GLY A 37 -8.22 -10.16 0.48
CA GLY A 37 -9.52 -9.50 0.51
C GLY A 37 -9.55 -8.21 -0.30
N THR A 38 -10.74 -7.61 -0.37
CA THR A 38 -11.03 -6.47 -1.23
C THR A 38 -11.67 -5.35 -0.42
N THR A 39 -10.86 -4.39 0.04
CA THR A 39 -11.35 -3.22 0.80
C THR A 39 -12.09 -2.23 -0.11
N SER A 40 -11.62 -2.05 -1.33
CA SER A 40 -12.29 -1.26 -2.38
C SER A 40 -11.92 -1.82 -3.75
N THR A 41 -12.77 -1.55 -4.75
CA THR A 41 -12.46 -1.77 -6.17
C THR A 41 -11.44 -0.76 -6.71
N ASN A 42 -11.26 0.40 -6.05
CA ASN A 42 -10.18 1.34 -6.34
C ASN A 42 -8.98 1.04 -5.43
N ARG A 43 -7.79 0.84 -6.03
CA ARG A 43 -6.55 0.49 -5.32
C ARG A 43 -6.18 1.52 -4.27
N VAL A 44 -6.19 2.81 -4.63
CA VAL A 44 -5.73 3.90 -3.77
C VAL A 44 -6.69 4.09 -2.59
N GLU A 45 -7.99 4.10 -2.85
CA GLU A 45 -9.02 4.09 -1.79
C GLU A 45 -8.81 2.90 -0.84
N GLY A 46 -8.59 1.71 -1.41
CA GLY A 46 -8.32 0.50 -0.65
C GLY A 46 -7.13 0.67 0.28
N MET A 47 -6.00 1.16 -0.24
CA MET A 47 -4.78 1.39 0.55
C MET A 47 -4.97 2.43 1.66
N ILE A 48 -5.69 3.53 1.41
CA ILE A 48 -6.02 4.53 2.43
C ILE A 48 -6.82 3.90 3.57
N LYS A 49 -7.90 3.17 3.24
CA LYS A 49 -8.71 2.46 4.24
C LYS A 49 -7.90 1.37 4.98
N ASN A 50 -7.01 0.68 4.27
CA ASN A 50 -6.13 -0.32 4.87
C ASN A 50 -5.16 0.28 5.87
N ALA A 51 -4.68 1.51 5.68
CA ALA A 51 -3.86 2.20 6.67
C ALA A 51 -4.59 2.32 8.02
N ILE A 52 -5.87 2.67 8.00
CA ILE A 52 -6.74 2.73 9.19
C ILE A 52 -6.89 1.35 9.83
N SER A 53 -7.15 0.31 9.02
CA SER A 53 -7.20 -1.08 9.48
C SER A 53 -5.89 -1.54 10.13
N GLY A 54 -4.75 -1.16 9.55
CA GLY A 54 -3.41 -1.46 10.05
C GLY A 54 -3.15 -0.81 11.41
N ILE A 55 -3.49 0.48 11.55
CA ILE A 55 -3.39 1.23 12.82
C ILE A 55 -4.25 0.57 13.91
N ALA A 56 -5.50 0.22 13.59
CA ALA A 56 -6.41 -0.43 14.54
C ALA A 56 -5.86 -1.76 15.06
N VAL A 57 -5.27 -2.56 14.18
CA VAL A 57 -4.65 -3.83 14.51
C VAL A 57 -3.35 -3.63 15.30
N ALA A 58 -2.52 -2.66 14.94
CA ALA A 58 -1.32 -2.32 15.70
C ALA A 58 -1.65 -1.94 17.16
N LYS A 59 -2.69 -1.11 17.33
CA LYS A 59 -3.23 -0.75 18.65
C LYS A 59 -3.80 -1.96 19.40
N SER A 60 -4.40 -2.93 18.69
CA SER A 60 -4.92 -4.16 19.33
C SER A 60 -3.82 -5.12 19.78
N VAL A 61 -2.64 -5.12 19.14
CA VAL A 61 -1.49 -5.93 19.58
C VAL A 61 -0.55 -5.20 20.54
N GLY A 62 -0.93 -4.00 21.01
CA GLY A 62 -0.23 -3.28 22.09
C GLY A 62 0.66 -2.13 21.65
N ILE A 63 0.70 -1.79 20.35
CA ILE A 63 1.44 -0.64 19.83
C ILE A 63 0.54 0.60 19.95
N LYS A 64 0.78 1.42 20.98
CA LYS A 64 -0.10 2.57 21.32
C LYS A 64 -0.15 3.63 20.23
N GLU A 65 1.02 4.01 19.71
CA GLU A 65 1.21 5.06 18.70
C GLU A 65 1.97 4.47 17.50
N PRO A 66 1.30 3.63 16.70
CA PRO A 66 1.97 2.91 15.63
C PRO A 66 2.45 3.86 14.53
N THR A 67 3.68 3.65 14.10
CA THR A 67 4.24 4.34 12.94
C THR A 67 3.78 3.70 11.64
N VAL A 68 3.44 4.53 10.65
CA VAL A 68 2.91 4.11 9.35
C VAL A 68 3.90 4.42 8.25
N GLY A 69 4.19 3.40 7.45
CA GLY A 69 4.90 3.50 6.19
C GLY A 69 4.03 3.06 5.02
N ILE A 70 4.31 3.56 3.83
CA ILE A 70 3.59 3.22 2.60
C ILE A 70 4.60 2.59 1.65
N LEU A 71 4.41 1.33 1.31
CA LEU A 71 5.28 0.68 0.35
C LEU A 71 5.16 1.38 -1.01
N ASN A 72 6.29 1.61 -1.67
CA ASN A 72 6.36 2.24 -2.98
C ASN A 72 5.83 1.34 -4.11
N VAL A 73 4.53 1.11 -4.11
CA VAL A 73 3.72 0.48 -5.17
C VAL A 73 2.82 1.52 -5.83
N ASP A 74 2.24 1.16 -6.95
CA ASP A 74 1.34 2.03 -7.72
C ASP A 74 0.27 2.71 -6.85
N GLY A 75 0.17 4.04 -7.02
CA GLY A 75 -0.67 4.91 -6.22
C GLY A 75 -0.12 5.34 -4.84
N ALA A 76 1.05 4.86 -4.41
CA ALA A 76 1.61 5.14 -3.07
C ALA A 76 1.73 6.64 -2.74
N ARG A 77 2.13 7.47 -3.70
CA ARG A 77 2.22 8.93 -3.53
C ARG A 77 0.86 9.58 -3.31
N THR A 78 -0.16 9.11 -4.02
CA THR A 78 -1.54 9.57 -3.82
C THR A 78 -2.07 9.13 -2.46
N VAL A 79 -1.75 7.91 -2.02
CA VAL A 79 -2.04 7.45 -0.65
C VAL A 79 -1.35 8.34 0.38
N GLU A 80 -0.06 8.62 0.22
CA GLU A 80 0.73 9.48 1.11
C GLU A 80 0.09 10.86 1.25
N ARG A 81 -0.23 11.52 0.13
CA ARG A 81 -0.88 12.83 0.14
C ARG A 81 -2.25 12.79 0.82
N SER A 82 -3.05 11.76 0.54
CA SER A 82 -4.40 11.63 1.12
C SER A 82 -4.35 11.37 2.63
N LEU A 83 -3.40 10.57 3.10
CA LEU A 83 -3.20 10.32 4.52
C LEU A 83 -2.61 11.55 5.24
N LYS A 84 -1.76 12.36 4.58
CA LYS A 84 -1.32 13.65 5.12
C LYS A 84 -2.47 14.66 5.21
N GLU A 85 -3.32 14.78 4.19
CA GLU A 85 -4.53 15.62 4.24
C GLU A 85 -5.45 15.18 5.39
N LEU A 86 -5.60 13.87 5.60
CA LEU A 86 -6.36 13.30 6.72
C LEU A 86 -5.72 13.63 8.09
N GLN A 87 -4.38 13.56 8.17
CA GLN A 87 -3.62 13.92 9.36
C GLN A 87 -3.80 15.41 9.71
N GLU A 88 -3.65 16.29 8.72
CA GLU A 88 -3.87 17.74 8.85
C GLU A 88 -5.31 18.08 9.26
N SER A 89 -6.27 17.24 8.86
CA SER A 89 -7.68 17.35 9.22
C SER A 89 -8.02 16.82 10.62
N GLY A 90 -7.03 16.32 11.38
CA GLY A 90 -7.15 15.98 12.80
C GLY A 90 -7.14 14.49 13.14
N TYR A 91 -6.92 13.60 12.18
CA TYR A 91 -6.75 12.17 12.46
C TYR A 91 -5.30 11.88 12.89
N ASP A 92 -5.12 11.18 14.00
CA ASP A 92 -3.79 10.90 14.54
C ASP A 92 -3.08 9.79 13.74
N ILE A 93 -2.15 10.19 12.88
CA ILE A 93 -1.22 9.31 12.15
C ILE A 93 0.19 9.76 12.48
N LYS A 94 1.05 8.79 12.80
CA LYS A 94 2.49 9.00 12.90
C LYS A 94 3.17 8.34 11.72
N PHE A 95 3.75 9.11 10.81
CA PHE A 95 4.54 8.53 9.72
C PHE A 95 5.92 8.10 10.21
N ALA A 96 6.38 6.94 9.74
CA ALA A 96 7.78 6.54 9.90
C ALA A 96 8.64 7.15 8.78
N GLU A 97 9.93 7.30 9.05
CA GLU A 97 10.91 7.83 8.12
C GLU A 97 11.67 6.69 7.44
N SER A 98 11.66 6.65 6.10
CA SER A 98 12.44 5.67 5.34
C SER A 98 13.94 5.76 5.66
N LEU A 99 14.63 4.62 5.56
CA LEU A 99 16.08 4.52 5.74
C LEU A 99 16.90 5.27 4.67
N ARG A 100 16.26 5.83 3.64
CA ARG A 100 16.93 6.63 2.62
C ARG A 100 17.38 7.98 3.20
N ALA A 101 18.40 8.58 2.58
CA ALA A 101 18.89 9.89 2.97
C ALA A 101 17.83 11.01 2.82
N ASP A 102 16.88 10.87 1.89
CA ASP A 102 15.76 11.79 1.68
C ASP A 102 14.52 11.50 2.57
N GLY A 103 14.54 10.41 3.34
CA GLY A 103 13.49 10.07 4.30
C GLY A 103 12.10 9.88 3.67
N GLY A 104 11.07 10.19 4.46
CA GLY A 104 9.67 10.20 4.05
C GLY A 104 8.90 8.91 4.35
N ALA A 105 7.57 9.02 4.26
CA ALA A 105 6.63 7.95 4.56
C ALA A 105 6.58 6.85 3.49
N VAL A 106 7.08 7.12 2.27
CA VAL A 106 7.11 6.14 1.17
C VAL A 106 8.38 5.30 1.26
N MET A 107 8.19 3.99 1.32
CA MET A 107 9.19 3.02 1.74
C MET A 107 9.52 2.00 0.66
N ARG A 108 10.73 1.46 0.72
CA ARG A 108 11.25 0.46 -0.24
C ARG A 108 11.34 -0.92 0.40
N GLY A 109 11.77 -1.91 -0.39
CA GLY A 109 12.01 -3.27 0.10
C GLY A 109 12.92 -3.31 1.33
N ASN A 110 13.97 -2.49 1.37
CA ASN A 110 14.91 -2.43 2.52
C ASN A 110 14.21 -2.03 3.83
N ASP A 111 13.23 -1.14 3.78
CA ASP A 111 12.47 -0.70 4.95
C ASP A 111 11.58 -1.82 5.50
N ILE A 112 11.02 -2.67 4.62
CA ILE A 112 10.30 -3.87 5.03
C ILE A 112 11.26 -4.85 5.70
N LEU A 113 12.43 -5.10 5.10
CA LEU A 113 13.42 -6.03 5.65
C LEU A 113 13.91 -5.60 7.04
N ALA A 114 14.04 -4.29 7.26
CA ALA A 114 14.45 -3.71 8.54
C ALA A 114 13.31 -3.59 9.56
N GLY A 115 12.05 -3.63 9.12
CA GLY A 115 10.91 -3.27 9.97
C GLY A 115 10.98 -1.81 10.40
N THR A 116 11.11 -0.92 9.41
CA THR A 116 11.17 0.53 9.64
C THR A 116 9.89 1.08 10.25
N PRO A 117 8.67 0.83 9.71
CA PRO A 117 7.43 1.20 10.38
C PRO A 117 6.90 0.06 11.25
N ASP A 118 5.92 0.36 12.10
CA ASP A 118 5.08 -0.66 12.75
C ASP A 118 4.04 -1.23 11.77
N VAL A 119 3.49 -0.37 10.90
CA VAL A 119 2.48 -0.69 9.89
C VAL A 119 3.00 -0.31 8.50
N MET A 120 3.14 -1.30 7.62
CA MET A 120 3.45 -1.11 6.20
C MET A 120 2.17 -1.22 5.36
N VAL A 121 1.82 -0.16 4.66
CA VAL A 121 0.65 -0.11 3.78
C VAL A 121 1.01 -0.56 2.37
N CYS A 122 0.24 -1.49 1.80
CA CYS A 122 0.35 -1.94 0.41
C CYS A 122 -1.01 -2.43 -0.13
N ASP A 123 -1.08 -2.66 -1.44
CA ASP A 123 -2.25 -3.29 -2.05
C ASP A 123 -2.31 -4.80 -1.74
N SER A 124 -3.51 -5.38 -1.79
CA SER A 124 -3.72 -6.79 -1.40
C SER A 124 -2.89 -7.78 -2.19
N LEU A 125 -2.61 -7.54 -3.47
CA LEU A 125 -1.82 -8.48 -4.27
C LEU A 125 -0.35 -8.47 -3.85
N THR A 126 0.22 -7.28 -3.69
CA THR A 126 1.58 -7.13 -3.17
C THR A 126 1.71 -7.73 -1.78
N GLY A 127 0.77 -7.45 -0.89
CA GLY A 127 0.82 -7.98 0.46
C GLY A 127 0.65 -9.50 0.53
N ASN A 128 -0.18 -10.08 -0.34
CA ASN A 128 -0.30 -11.53 -0.50
C ASN A 128 1.03 -12.18 -0.89
N LEU A 129 1.73 -11.57 -1.84
CA LEU A 129 3.03 -12.04 -2.28
C LEU A 129 4.06 -11.94 -1.17
N MET A 130 4.09 -10.80 -0.46
CA MET A 130 5.03 -10.57 0.63
C MET A 130 4.84 -11.56 1.77
N ILE A 131 3.62 -11.75 2.26
CA ILE A 131 3.40 -12.66 3.38
C ILE A 131 3.82 -14.10 3.04
N LYS A 132 3.63 -14.54 1.79
CA LYS A 132 4.12 -15.83 1.29
C LYS A 132 5.64 -15.89 1.28
N ILE A 133 6.31 -14.89 0.70
CA ILE A 133 7.77 -14.85 0.65
C ILE A 133 8.35 -14.87 2.07
N PHE A 134 7.91 -13.98 2.95
CA PHE A 134 8.47 -13.87 4.31
C PHE A 134 8.17 -15.08 5.20
N SER A 135 7.04 -15.76 4.97
CA SER A 135 6.70 -16.94 5.76
C SER A 135 7.39 -18.22 5.29
N SER A 136 7.90 -18.28 4.04
CA SER A 136 8.41 -19.51 3.41
C SER A 136 9.77 -19.38 2.73
N PHE A 137 10.49 -18.25 2.87
CA PHE A 137 11.79 -18.07 2.21
C PHE A 137 12.85 -19.08 2.66
N THR A 138 12.75 -19.62 3.87
CA THR A 138 13.66 -20.66 4.40
C THR A 138 13.31 -22.07 3.93
N THR A 139 12.15 -22.27 3.28
CA THR A 139 11.64 -23.59 2.86
C THR A 139 11.51 -23.72 1.34
N GLY A 140 11.95 -22.71 0.58
CA GLY A 140 11.82 -22.68 -0.88
C GLY A 140 10.38 -22.46 -1.38
N GLY A 141 9.49 -21.90 -0.55
CA GLY A 141 8.14 -21.51 -0.96
C GLY A 141 7.02 -22.53 -0.73
N ASN A 142 7.36 -23.77 -0.39
CA ASN A 142 6.40 -24.87 -0.31
C ASN A 142 5.74 -25.04 1.07
N TYR A 143 6.31 -24.43 2.11
CA TYR A 143 5.85 -24.60 3.48
C TYR A 143 6.08 -23.33 4.30
N GLU A 144 5.01 -22.71 4.79
CA GLU A 144 5.12 -21.47 5.55
C GLU A 144 5.42 -21.80 7.04
N THR A 145 6.56 -21.32 7.56
CA THR A 145 7.06 -21.65 8.91
C THR A 145 7.23 -20.45 9.82
N LEU A 146 7.25 -19.23 9.27
CA LEU A 146 7.50 -17.99 9.99
C LEU A 146 6.31 -17.02 9.88
N GLY A 147 6.16 -16.16 10.87
CA GLY A 147 5.09 -15.15 10.92
C GLY A 147 3.79 -15.68 11.52
N TYR A 148 2.70 -14.93 11.28
CA TYR A 148 1.43 -15.10 12.01
C TYR A 148 0.25 -15.35 11.05
N GLY A 149 0.55 -15.78 9.82
CA GLY A 149 -0.43 -15.92 8.74
C GLY A 149 -0.84 -14.57 8.13
N TYR A 150 -1.98 -14.59 7.45
CA TYR A 150 -2.51 -13.46 6.68
C TYR A 150 -3.29 -12.49 7.59
N GLY A 151 -3.56 -12.91 8.83
CA GLY A 151 -4.12 -12.07 9.89
C GLY A 151 -5.64 -11.89 9.82
N PRO A 152 -6.22 -11.09 10.73
CA PRO A 152 -7.65 -10.90 10.86
C PRO A 152 -8.22 -10.05 9.72
N GLY A 153 -9.43 -10.39 9.26
CA GLY A 153 -10.23 -9.52 8.39
C GLY A 153 -10.73 -8.30 9.15
N ILE A 154 -10.45 -7.11 8.61
CA ILE A 154 -10.80 -5.82 9.21
C ILE A 154 -11.52 -4.95 8.18
N GLY A 155 -12.57 -4.26 8.62
CA GLY A 155 -13.31 -3.27 7.84
C GLY A 155 -14.14 -2.37 8.75
N GLU A 156 -14.64 -1.26 8.20
CA GLU A 156 -15.35 -0.21 8.95
C GLU A 156 -16.57 -0.73 9.73
N ASN A 157 -17.34 -1.63 9.13
CA ASN A 157 -18.58 -2.18 9.68
C ASN A 157 -18.54 -3.71 9.77
N TYR A 158 -17.37 -4.28 10.07
CA TYR A 158 -17.18 -5.73 10.15
C TYR A 158 -17.14 -6.23 11.59
N ASP A 159 -17.83 -7.33 11.86
CA ASP A 159 -18.15 -7.81 13.22
C ASP A 159 -17.67 -9.25 13.49
N LYS A 160 -16.93 -9.87 12.56
CA LYS A 160 -16.43 -11.25 12.70
C LYS A 160 -14.91 -11.28 12.76
N LEU A 161 -14.33 -11.79 13.84
CA LEU A 161 -12.89 -11.95 13.94
C LEU A 161 -12.44 -13.25 13.27
N ILE A 162 -12.07 -13.17 12.00
CA ILE A 162 -11.64 -14.33 11.20
C ILE A 162 -10.24 -14.07 10.67
N ASN A 163 -9.31 -14.96 11.02
CA ASN A 163 -7.92 -14.92 10.61
C ASN A 163 -7.68 -15.97 9.52
N ILE A 164 -6.87 -15.61 8.52
CA ILE A 164 -6.55 -16.52 7.42
C ILE A 164 -5.13 -17.08 7.56
N VAL A 165 -5.03 -18.38 7.29
CA VAL A 165 -3.78 -19.10 7.04
C VAL A 165 -3.82 -19.74 5.66
N SER A 166 -2.68 -20.10 5.11
CA SER A 166 -2.61 -20.87 3.86
C SER A 166 -2.77 -22.36 4.14
N ARG A 167 -3.12 -23.13 3.10
CA ARG A 167 -2.97 -24.60 3.13
C ARG A 167 -1.52 -25.04 3.32
N ALA A 168 -0.57 -24.21 2.89
CA ALA A 168 0.86 -24.44 3.07
C ALA A 168 1.37 -24.04 4.46
N SER A 169 0.52 -23.47 5.32
CA SER A 169 0.92 -23.04 6.65
C SER A 169 1.25 -24.23 7.55
N GLY A 170 2.47 -24.24 8.06
CA GLY A 170 2.95 -25.24 8.99
C GLY A 170 2.48 -25.03 10.42
N ALA A 171 2.66 -26.05 11.25
CA ALA A 171 2.27 -26.01 12.66
C ALA A 171 2.89 -24.81 13.44
N PRO A 172 4.16 -24.41 13.22
CA PRO A 172 4.72 -23.23 13.88
C PRO A 172 3.98 -21.93 13.55
N LEU A 173 3.67 -21.69 12.27
CA LEU A 173 2.93 -20.50 11.83
C LEU A 173 1.48 -20.54 12.32
N ILE A 174 0.82 -21.70 12.26
CA ILE A 174 -0.56 -21.86 12.75
C ILE A 174 -0.64 -21.55 14.25
N CYS A 175 0.34 -21.97 15.04
CA CYS A 175 0.42 -21.64 16.47
C CYS A 175 0.43 -20.13 16.70
N GLU A 176 1.25 -19.41 15.93
CA GLU A 176 1.36 -17.95 16.04
C GLU A 176 0.13 -17.23 15.46
N ALA A 177 -0.52 -17.75 14.42
CA ALA A 177 -1.80 -17.25 13.94
C ALA A 177 -2.92 -17.39 14.99
N LEU A 178 -2.95 -18.51 15.74
CA LEU A 178 -3.87 -18.69 16.86
C LEU A 178 -3.58 -17.70 18.00
N ARG A 179 -2.30 -17.48 18.33
CA ARG A 179 -1.90 -16.47 19.32
C ARG A 179 -2.29 -15.06 18.90
N TYR A 180 -2.09 -14.73 17.62
CA TYR A 180 -2.46 -13.44 17.05
C TYR A 180 -3.97 -13.23 17.09
N CYS A 181 -4.75 -14.23 16.67
CA CYS A 181 -6.21 -14.22 16.78
C CYS A 181 -6.68 -14.03 18.23
N ALA A 182 -6.11 -14.77 19.19
CA ALA A 182 -6.44 -14.64 20.60
C ALA A 182 -6.10 -13.25 21.17
N THR A 183 -4.97 -12.66 20.75
CA THR A 183 -4.56 -11.30 21.15
C THR A 183 -5.55 -10.27 20.61
N CYS A 184 -5.90 -10.38 19.33
CA CYS A 184 -6.91 -9.54 18.68
C CYS A 184 -8.28 -9.64 19.36
N ALA A 185 -8.70 -10.85 19.75
CA ALA A 185 -9.95 -11.08 20.48
C ALA A 185 -9.92 -10.44 21.85
N LYS A 186 -8.87 -10.71 22.64
CA LYS A 186 -8.69 -10.20 24.01
C LYS A 186 -8.69 -8.67 24.07
N ASN A 187 -8.17 -8.02 23.03
CA ASN A 187 -7.98 -6.57 22.97
C ASN A 187 -9.02 -5.85 22.08
N ASP A 188 -10.12 -6.52 21.76
CA ASP A 188 -11.27 -5.99 21.04
C ASP A 188 -10.92 -5.33 19.70
N VAL A 189 -10.14 -6.03 18.85
CA VAL A 189 -9.64 -5.46 17.58
C VAL A 189 -10.74 -4.86 16.69
N LEU A 190 -11.93 -5.47 16.66
CA LEU A 190 -13.06 -4.99 15.86
C LEU A 190 -13.65 -3.69 16.40
N ILE A 191 -13.71 -3.54 17.73
CA ILE A 191 -14.13 -2.29 18.38
C ILE A 191 -13.10 -1.19 18.10
N LYS A 192 -11.80 -1.52 18.17
CA LYS A 192 -10.73 -0.58 17.81
C LYS A 192 -10.83 -0.17 16.35
N ALA A 193 -11.03 -1.12 15.43
CA ALA A 193 -11.23 -0.81 14.01
C ALA A 193 -12.42 0.14 13.79
N SER A 194 -13.59 -0.17 14.36
CA SER A 194 -14.76 0.71 14.26
C SER A 194 -14.47 2.11 14.84
N THR A 195 -13.69 2.20 15.92
CA THR A 195 -13.30 3.47 16.54
C THR A 195 -12.35 4.27 15.64
N GLU A 196 -11.30 3.65 15.10
CA GLU A 196 -10.36 4.31 14.19
C GLU A 196 -11.05 4.80 12.91
N PHE A 197 -11.94 4.00 12.32
CA PHE A 197 -12.73 4.43 11.16
C PHE A 197 -13.68 5.59 11.50
N LYS A 198 -14.31 5.60 12.67
CA LYS A 198 -15.11 6.75 13.13
C LYS A 198 -14.26 8.02 13.25
N LEU A 199 -13.09 7.93 13.88
CA LEU A 199 -12.15 9.05 14.02
C LEU A 199 -11.69 9.57 12.64
N ALA A 200 -11.32 8.67 11.73
CA ALA A 200 -10.93 9.02 10.37
C ALA A 200 -12.08 9.67 9.60
N ASN A 201 -13.30 9.15 9.71
CA ASN A 201 -14.49 9.73 9.09
C ASN A 201 -14.81 11.12 9.65
N THR A 202 -14.72 11.33 10.96
CA THR A 202 -14.87 12.65 11.59
C THR A 202 -13.81 13.63 11.10
N SER A 203 -12.64 13.13 10.72
CA SER A 203 -11.53 13.91 10.15
C SER A 203 -11.61 14.06 8.62
N GLY A 204 -12.74 13.73 7.98
CA GLY A 204 -12.96 13.98 6.55
C GLY A 204 -12.52 12.86 5.60
N LEU A 205 -12.28 11.63 6.07
CA LEU A 205 -11.89 10.50 5.21
C LEU A 205 -12.80 10.31 3.98
N LYS A 206 -14.12 10.41 4.16
CA LYS A 206 -15.09 10.24 3.07
C LYS A 206 -14.93 11.30 1.99
N ASP A 207 -14.78 12.56 2.38
CA ASP A 207 -14.61 13.68 1.46
C ASP A 207 -13.31 13.56 0.66
N ILE A 208 -12.22 13.11 1.31
CA ILE A 208 -10.92 12.87 0.64
C ILE A 208 -11.07 11.77 -0.42
N ILE A 209 -11.74 10.66 -0.07
CA ILE A 209 -11.99 9.55 -0.99
C ILE A 209 -12.89 10.00 -2.15
N ASP A 210 -13.97 10.73 -1.88
CA ASP A 210 -14.91 11.17 -2.91
C ASP A 210 -14.24 12.11 -3.92
N LYS A 211 -13.39 13.04 -3.45
CA LYS A 211 -12.56 13.90 -4.31
C LYS A 211 -11.60 13.08 -5.18
N LEU A 212 -10.99 12.04 -4.62
CA LEU A 212 -10.06 11.16 -5.33
C LEU A 212 -10.78 10.40 -6.45
N LEU A 213 -11.92 9.77 -6.14
CA LEU A 213 -12.70 9.00 -7.10
C LEU A 213 -13.31 9.89 -8.21
N ALA A 214 -13.64 11.14 -7.91
CA ALA A 214 -14.10 12.10 -8.90
C ALA A 214 -13.00 12.46 -9.91
N LYS A 215 -11.75 12.63 -9.45
CA LYS A 215 -10.59 12.89 -10.33
C LYS A 215 -10.29 11.69 -11.22
N ASP A 216 -10.31 10.46 -10.68
CA ASP A 216 -10.08 9.25 -11.47
C ASP A 216 -11.10 9.11 -12.62
N LYS A 217 -12.37 9.43 -12.38
CA LYS A 217 -13.41 9.41 -13.42
C LYS A 217 -13.15 10.43 -14.53
N GLN A 218 -12.60 11.60 -14.21
CA GLN A 218 -12.21 12.60 -15.21
C GLN A 218 -11.03 12.11 -16.06
N VAL A 219 -10.02 11.49 -15.46
CA VAL A 219 -8.84 10.97 -16.16
C VAL A 219 -9.20 9.83 -17.13
N VAL A 220 -10.11 8.92 -16.75
CA VAL A 220 -10.57 7.81 -17.62
C VAL A 220 -11.41 8.32 -18.80
N SER A 221 -12.04 9.48 -18.67
CA SER A 221 -12.85 10.08 -19.74
C SER A 221 -12.03 10.84 -20.80
N GLU A 222 -10.80 11.26 -20.48
CA GLU A 222 -9.87 11.84 -21.44
C GLU A 222 -9.11 10.73 -22.18
N LYS A 223 -9.64 10.25 -23.30
CA LYS A 223 -8.82 9.51 -24.29
C LYS A 223 -7.80 10.46 -24.88
N VAL A 224 -6.65 10.60 -24.22
CA VAL A 224 -5.51 11.36 -24.75
C VAL A 224 -5.06 10.68 -26.05
N GLN A 225 -5.16 11.40 -27.16
CA GLN A 225 -4.77 10.89 -28.47
C GLN A 225 -3.24 10.83 -28.53
N ILE A 226 -2.69 9.64 -28.82
CA ILE A 226 -1.24 9.45 -28.92
C ILE A 226 -0.75 10.20 -30.18
N PRO A 227 0.24 11.12 -30.05
CA PRO A 227 0.79 11.85 -31.19
C PRO A 227 1.44 10.92 -32.23
N PRO A 228 1.67 11.38 -33.46
CA PRO A 228 2.37 10.60 -34.47
C PRO A 228 3.73 10.10 -33.97
N LYS A 229 4.01 8.81 -34.18
CA LYS A 229 5.23 8.16 -33.70
C LYS A 229 6.48 8.86 -34.24
N LYS A 230 7.37 9.27 -33.32
CA LYS A 230 8.72 9.80 -33.63
C LYS A 230 9.79 8.85 -33.09
N VAL A 231 10.99 8.92 -33.65
CA VAL A 231 12.15 8.21 -33.09
C VAL A 231 12.53 8.87 -31.76
N VAL A 232 12.56 8.09 -30.69
CA VAL A 232 12.91 8.56 -29.35
C VAL A 232 14.39 8.27 -29.08
N THR A 233 15.20 9.32 -29.00
CA THR A 233 16.66 9.23 -28.82
C THR A 233 17.14 9.91 -27.54
N PHE A 234 16.29 10.71 -26.90
CA PHE A 234 16.62 11.48 -25.70
C PHE A 234 15.90 10.90 -24.48
N ALA A 235 16.67 10.52 -23.45
CA ALA A 235 16.16 9.94 -22.22
C ALA A 235 16.12 10.99 -21.10
N ILE A 236 14.95 11.18 -20.50
CA ILE A 236 14.73 12.08 -19.37
C ILE A 236 14.65 11.22 -18.09
N PRO A 237 15.71 11.18 -17.27
CA PRO A 237 15.71 10.44 -16.01
C PRO A 237 15.05 11.22 -14.88
N GLY A 238 14.82 10.53 -13.76
CA GLY A 238 14.31 11.13 -12.52
C GLY A 238 12.79 11.21 -12.45
N ILE A 239 12.10 10.40 -13.25
CA ILE A 239 10.65 10.22 -13.18
C ILE A 239 10.38 9.01 -12.27
N ASP A 240 9.34 9.06 -11.43
CA ASP A 240 8.95 7.91 -10.63
C ASP A 240 8.36 6.82 -11.54
N ILE A 241 8.61 5.55 -11.22
CA ILE A 241 8.15 4.41 -12.04
C ILE A 241 6.62 4.37 -12.12
N LEU A 242 5.95 4.87 -11.09
CA LEU A 242 4.50 4.90 -10.99
C LEU A 242 3.86 6.03 -11.80
N ASP A 243 4.64 7.09 -12.07
CA ASP A 243 4.18 8.26 -12.81
C ASP A 243 4.52 8.18 -14.30
N LEU A 244 5.19 7.10 -14.78
CA LEU A 244 5.65 6.99 -16.16
C LEU A 244 4.52 7.12 -17.19
N ASP A 245 3.40 6.43 -16.96
CA ASP A 245 2.28 6.45 -17.89
C ASP A 245 1.58 7.82 -17.92
N ASP A 246 1.44 8.46 -16.77
CA ASP A 246 0.79 9.77 -16.67
C ASP A 246 1.71 10.91 -17.14
N ALA A 247 3.02 10.78 -16.94
CA ALA A 247 4.04 11.62 -17.53
C ALA A 247 4.03 11.53 -19.07
N CYS A 248 3.92 10.33 -19.63
CA CYS A 248 3.73 10.13 -21.08
C CYS A 248 2.44 10.81 -21.56
N LYS A 249 1.32 10.59 -20.88
CA LYS A 249 0.04 11.24 -21.24
C LYS A 249 0.11 12.77 -21.14
N ALA A 250 0.84 13.32 -20.18
CA ALA A 250 1.04 14.77 -20.06
C ALA A 250 1.78 15.33 -21.28
N LEU A 251 2.79 14.62 -21.78
CA LEU A 251 3.48 15.00 -23.02
C LEU A 251 2.59 14.83 -24.25
N TRP A 252 1.79 13.77 -24.31
CA TRP A 252 0.84 13.54 -25.41
C TRP A 252 -0.22 14.66 -25.51
N ARG A 253 -0.66 15.22 -24.38
CA ARG A 253 -1.58 16.39 -24.37
C ARG A 253 -0.97 17.64 -24.99
N GLU A 254 0.36 17.74 -25.02
CA GLU A 254 1.12 18.84 -25.64
C GLU A 254 1.64 18.50 -27.05
N ASP A 255 1.08 17.45 -27.66
CA ASP A 255 1.44 16.89 -28.98
C ASP A 255 2.91 16.43 -29.09
N ILE A 256 3.49 15.99 -27.95
CA ILE A 256 4.85 15.45 -27.90
C ILE A 256 4.79 13.93 -27.81
N TYR A 257 5.34 13.23 -28.80
CA TYR A 257 5.44 11.77 -28.75
C TYR A 257 6.47 11.33 -27.71
N SER A 258 6.05 10.47 -26.80
CA SER A 258 6.91 9.91 -25.75
C SER A 258 6.63 8.43 -25.52
N GLU A 259 7.66 7.69 -25.12
CA GLU A 259 7.58 6.29 -24.68
C GLU A 259 8.18 6.18 -23.27
N SER A 260 7.62 5.33 -22.40
CA SER A 260 8.21 5.01 -21.10
C SER A 260 9.31 3.96 -21.24
N GLY A 261 10.39 4.07 -20.47
CA GLY A 261 11.49 3.11 -20.51
C GLY A 261 12.20 2.93 -19.16
N MET A 262 13.15 2.00 -19.14
CA MET A 262 14.05 1.75 -18.02
C MET A 262 15.49 2.02 -18.45
N GLY A 263 16.09 3.07 -17.90
CA GLY A 263 17.50 3.39 -18.07
C GLY A 263 18.38 2.70 -17.02
N CYS A 264 19.70 2.82 -17.17
CA CYS A 264 20.68 2.20 -16.27
C CYS A 264 20.57 2.68 -14.80
N THR A 265 19.94 3.82 -14.56
CA THR A 265 19.80 4.45 -13.23
C THR A 265 18.36 4.53 -12.73
N GLY A 266 17.40 3.94 -13.45
CA GLY A 266 16.00 3.93 -13.06
C GLY A 266 15.02 4.25 -14.21
N PRO A 267 13.76 4.54 -13.89
CA PRO A 267 12.74 4.90 -14.87
C PRO A 267 13.11 6.14 -15.67
N VAL A 268 12.83 6.11 -16.97
CA VAL A 268 13.08 7.23 -17.90
C VAL A 268 11.89 7.44 -18.83
N ILE A 269 11.68 8.69 -19.23
CA ILE A 269 10.80 9.03 -20.36
C ILE A 269 11.66 9.26 -21.59
N LEU A 270 11.34 8.57 -22.68
CA LEU A 270 12.03 8.65 -23.96
C LEU A 270 11.25 9.59 -24.90
N VAL A 271 11.91 10.61 -25.43
CA VAL A 271 11.34 11.58 -26.38
C VAL A 271 12.28 11.77 -27.57
N ASN A 272 11.78 12.43 -28.62
CA ASN A 272 12.66 12.89 -29.69
C ASN A 272 13.61 13.98 -29.17
N GLU A 273 14.85 14.01 -29.65
CA GLU A 273 15.87 14.97 -29.24
C GLU A 273 15.43 16.43 -29.42
N GLN A 274 14.65 16.73 -30.47
CA GLN A 274 14.14 18.09 -30.73
C GLN A 274 13.08 18.52 -29.71
N ASP A 275 12.40 17.57 -29.07
CA ASP A 275 11.35 17.82 -28.09
C ASP A 275 11.87 17.77 -26.64
N GLY A 276 13.17 17.52 -26.43
CA GLY A 276 13.78 17.26 -25.12
C GLY A 276 13.57 18.38 -24.09
N ASP A 277 13.95 19.60 -24.42
CA ASP A 277 13.85 20.75 -23.51
C ASP A 277 12.39 21.08 -23.16
N LYS A 278 11.51 21.09 -24.18
CA LYS A 278 10.08 21.31 -24.00
C LYS A 278 9.46 20.23 -23.11
N SER A 279 9.88 18.97 -23.28
CA SER A 279 9.40 17.85 -22.46
C SER A 279 9.80 18.02 -20.99
N ILE A 280 11.04 18.46 -20.71
CA ILE A 280 11.49 18.74 -19.34
C ILE A 280 10.65 19.85 -18.71
N GLU A 281 10.34 20.92 -19.44
CA GLU A 281 9.50 22.01 -18.94
C GLU A 281 8.07 21.55 -18.62
N VAL A 282 7.45 20.76 -19.50
CA VAL A 282 6.10 20.20 -19.30
C VAL A 282 6.08 19.28 -18.08
N LEU A 283 7.08 18.40 -17.94
CA LEU A 283 7.16 17.47 -16.81
C LEU A 283 7.39 18.18 -15.47
N LYS A 284 8.18 19.27 -15.46
CA LYS A 284 8.32 20.14 -14.27
C LYS A 284 7.03 20.85 -13.93
N LYS A 285 6.34 21.40 -14.92
CA LYS A 285 5.08 22.13 -14.73
C LYS A 285 3.97 21.21 -14.21
N THR A 286 3.97 19.94 -14.63
CA THR A 286 2.99 18.94 -14.20
C THR A 286 3.38 18.22 -12.91
N GLY A 287 4.59 18.44 -12.40
CA GLY A 287 5.07 17.91 -11.12
C GLY A 287 5.61 16.48 -11.18
N TYR A 288 5.88 15.95 -12.37
CA TYR A 288 6.46 14.62 -12.56
C TYR A 288 8.00 14.63 -12.54
N LYS A 289 8.63 15.81 -12.57
CA LYS A 289 10.09 16.03 -12.49
C LYS A 289 10.41 17.25 -11.64
#